data_AF-A0A7X7U006-F1
#
_entry.id   AF-A0A7X7U006-F1
#
_cell.length_a   1.000
_cell.length_b   1.000
_cell.length_c   1.000
_cell.angle_alpha   90.00
_cell.angle_beta   90.00
_cell.angle_gamma   90.00
#
_symmetry.space_group_name_H-M   'P 1'
#
loop_
_entity.id
_entity.type
_entity.pdbx_description
1 polymer ?
#
loop_
_entity_poly.entity_id
_entity_poly.type
_entity_poly.pdbx_seq_one_letter_code
_entity_poly.pdbx_strand_id
1 'polypeptide(L)' 'MPIVEALQTIEFRLDRCGAVVASESMLAVASSPRYFDFNCPFPVYMQRRGAERPFFVMWVDNAELLVRR' A
#
# COMPACT_ATOMS: atom_id res chain seq x y z
N MET A 1 -34.94 11.46 3.52
CA MET A 1 -34.66 10.45 2.46
C MET A 1 -33.63 9.47 3.01
N PRO A 2 -33.90 8.16 3.01
CA PRO A 2 -32.91 7.19 3.48
C PRO A 2 -31.80 6.98 2.43
N ILE A 3 -30.59 6.69 2.90
CA ILE A 3 -29.51 6.20 2.04
C ILE A 3 -29.89 4.78 1.61
N VAL A 4 -29.91 4.54 0.30
CA VAL A 4 -30.26 3.23 -0.29
C VAL A 4 -29.03 2.40 -0.65
N GLU A 5 -27.89 3.05 -0.92
CA GLU A 5 -26.63 2.39 -1.25
C GLU A 5 -25.44 3.31 -0.94
N ALA A 6 -24.32 2.72 -0.52
CA ALA A 6 -23.02 3.39 -0.43
C ALA A 6 -21.94 2.44 -0.96
N LEU A 7 -21.28 2.85 -2.03
CA LEU A 7 -20.23 2.07 -2.71
C LEU A 7 -18.91 2.86 -2.70
N GLN A 8 -17.81 2.17 -2.41
CA GLN A 8 -16.46 2.70 -2.56
C GLN A 8 -15.62 1.73 -3.39
N THR A 9 -15.02 2.25 -4.46
CA THR A 9 -14.06 1.53 -5.30
C THR A 9 -12.69 2.17 -5.12
N ILE A 10 -11.66 1.35 -4.94
CA ILE A 10 -10.28 1.81 -4.71
C ILE A 10 -9.38 1.16 -5.77
N GLU A 11 -8.67 1.98 -6.56
CA GLU A 11 -7.58 1.51 -7.42
C GLU A 11 -6.26 1.70 -6.69
N PHE A 12 -5.52 0.61 -6.48
CA PHE A 12 -4.28 0.58 -5.73
C PHE A 12 -3.19 -0.11 -6.55
N ARG A 13 -2.01 0.51 -6.63
CA ARG A 13 -0.81 -0.08 -7.25
C ARG A 13 0.38 0.12 -6.32
N LEU A 14 1.03 -0.98 -5.97
CA LEU A 14 2.29 -1.02 -5.23
C LEU A 14 3.21 -1.97 -5.98
N ASP A 15 4.34 -1.45 -6.43
CA ASP A 15 5.37 -2.23 -7.12
C ASP A 15 6.76 -1.91 -6.52
N ARG A 16 7.83 -2.36 -7.18
CA ARG A 16 9.21 -2.15 -6.71
C ARG A 16 9.62 -0.67 -6.64
N CYS A 17 8.92 0.21 -7.37
CA CYS A 17 9.10 1.66 -7.32
C CYS A 17 8.22 2.31 -6.23
N GLY A 18 7.48 1.50 -5.47
CA GLY A 18 6.60 1.94 -4.39
C GLY A 18 5.13 2.04 -4.78
N ALA A 19 4.37 2.75 -3.96
CA ALA A 19 2.99 3.13 -4.28
C ALA A 19 3.03 4.47 -5.02
N VAL A 20 2.33 4.57 -6.16
CA VAL A 20 2.43 5.75 -7.03
C VAL A 20 1.98 7.02 -6.30
N VAL A 21 2.92 7.94 -6.11
CA VAL A 21 2.74 9.33 -5.67
C VAL A 21 3.46 10.21 -6.69
N ALA A 22 2.93 11.38 -7.03
CA ALA A 22 3.38 12.22 -8.15
C ALA A 22 4.84 12.76 -8.07
N SER A 23 5.62 12.40 -7.05
CA SER A 23 7.02 12.79 -6.87
C SER A 23 7.79 11.70 -6.12
N GLU A 24 8.86 11.18 -6.73
CA GLU A 24 9.75 10.14 -6.20
C GLU A 24 11.19 10.67 -6.13
N SER A 25 11.91 10.32 -5.06
CA SER A 25 13.35 10.60 -4.92
C SER A 25 14.01 9.44 -4.17
N MET A 26 15.13 8.93 -4.68
CA MET A 26 15.86 7.80 -4.10
C MET A 26 17.25 8.27 -3.64
N LEU A 27 17.61 7.95 -2.38
CA LEU A 27 18.95 8.11 -1.83
C LEU A 27 19.38 6.74 -1.28
N ALA A 28 20.52 6.23 -1.74
CA ALA A 28 21.08 4.96 -1.27
C ALA A 28 22.44 5.21 -0.59
N VAL A 29 22.65 4.57 0.56
CA VAL A 29 23.92 4.59 1.31
C VAL A 29 24.41 3.15 1.44
N ALA A 30 25.69 2.93 1.16
CA ALA A 30 26.31 1.61 1.35
C ALA A 30 26.33 1.24 2.84
N SER A 31 25.53 0.24 3.21
CA SER A 31 25.44 -0.34 4.54
C SER A 31 25.12 -1.83 4.40
N SER A 32 25.38 -2.65 5.43
CA SER A 32 24.87 -4.02 5.47
C SER A 32 23.35 -3.95 5.71
N PRO A 33 22.50 -4.24 4.70
CA PRO A 33 21.07 -4.07 4.86
C PRO A 33 20.50 -5.15 5.75
N ARG A 34 19.47 -4.79 6.52
CA ARG A 34 18.61 -5.78 7.15
C ARG A 34 17.60 -6.26 6.13
N TYR A 35 17.62 -7.55 5.81
CA TYR A 35 16.65 -8.16 4.91
C TYR A 35 15.35 -8.46 5.66
N PHE A 36 14.23 -8.12 5.04
CA PHE A 36 12.89 -8.48 5.47
C PHE A 36 12.22 -9.26 4.35
N ASP A 37 11.73 -10.44 4.68
CA ASP A 37 10.97 -11.29 3.77
C ASP A 37 9.52 -11.33 4.26
N PHE A 38 8.58 -10.89 3.41
CA PHE A 38 7.14 -10.82 3.70
C PHE A 38 6.43 -11.96 2.95
N ASN A 39 6.68 -13.19 3.39
CA ASN A 39 6.22 -14.43 2.75
C ASN A 39 4.97 -15.06 3.44
N CYS A 40 4.31 -14.31 4.32
CA CYS A 40 3.10 -14.72 5.02
C CYS A 40 2.11 -13.54 5.05
N PRO A 41 0.82 -13.74 5.40
CA PRO A 41 -0.16 -12.67 5.39
C PRO A 41 0.29 -11.42 6.17
N PHE A 42 0.16 -10.25 5.55
CA PHE A 42 0.67 -8.99 6.10
C PHE A 42 -0.29 -7.82 5.87
N PRO A 43 -0.32 -6.83 6.77
CA PRO A 43 -1.10 -5.62 6.55
C PRO A 43 -0.31 -4.59 5.72
N VAL A 44 -1.01 -3.87 4.85
CA VAL A 44 -0.51 -2.67 4.16
C VAL A 44 -1.28 -1.46 4.69
N TYR A 45 -0.54 -0.48 5.21
CA TYR A 45 -1.07 0.80 5.67
C TYR A 45 -0.46 1.92 4.82
N MET A 46 -1.30 2.78 4.25
CA MET A 46 -0.85 4.04 3.65
C MET A 46 -1.42 5.23 4.41
N GLN A 47 -0.53 6.14 4.77
CA GLN A 47 -0.82 7.28 5.62
C GLN A 47 -0.08 8.51 5.12
N ARG A 48 -0.78 9.64 5.09
CA ARG A 48 -0.15 10.93 4.86
C ARG A 48 0.68 11.27 6.10
N ARG A 49 1.94 11.69 5.93
CA ARG A 49 2.79 12.13 7.05
C ARG A 49 2.05 13.17 7.91
N GLY A 50 2.08 12.98 9.23
CA GLY A 50 1.41 13.86 10.20
C GLY A 50 -0.12 13.68 10.32
N ALA A 51 -0.75 12.81 9.52
CA ALA A 51 -2.15 12.44 9.77
C ALA A 51 -2.23 11.50 10.98
N GLU A 52 -3.33 11.51 11.73
CA GLU A 52 -3.54 10.58 12.85
C GLU A 52 -3.94 9.17 12.39
N ARG A 53 -4.50 9.05 11.17
CA ARG A 53 -5.07 7.81 10.67
C ARG A 53 -4.62 7.51 9.23
N PRO A 54 -4.48 6.22 8.87
CA PRO A 54 -4.25 5.82 7.49
C PRO A 54 -5.46 6.17 6.62
N PHE A 55 -5.20 6.46 5.35
CA PHE A 55 -6.27 6.64 4.36
C PHE A 55 -6.56 5.36 3.57
N PHE A 56 -5.67 4.36 3.69
CA PHE A 56 -5.83 3.04 3.09
C PHE A 56 -5.25 1.97 4.01
N VAL A 57 -6.01 0.90 4.21
CA VAL A 57 -5.62 -0.28 4.97
C VAL A 57 -6.07 -1.51 4.20
N MET A 58 -5.19 -2.49 4.05
CA MET A 58 -5.50 -3.77 3.41
C MET A 58 -4.80 -4.90 4.14
N TRP A 59 -5.51 -6.00 4.38
CA TRP A 59 -4.90 -7.27 4.79
C TRP A 59 -4.59 -8.08 3.53
N VAL A 60 -3.31 -8.33 3.26
CA VAL A 60 -2.88 -9.12 2.11
C VAL A 60 -2.74 -10.56 2.57
N ASP A 61 -3.73 -11.39 2.22
CA ASP A 61 -3.67 -12.84 2.41
C ASP A 61 -3.08 -13.55 1.17
N ASN A 62 -3.48 -13.11 -0.04
CA ASN A 62 -2.93 -13.60 -1.30
C ASN A 62 -2.75 -12.46 -2.32
N ALA A 63 -1.50 -12.11 -2.60
CA ALA A 63 -1.14 -11.03 -3.53
C ALA A 63 -1.39 -11.39 -5.01
N GLU A 64 -1.44 -12.67 -5.39
CA GLU A 64 -1.66 -13.12 -6.78
C GLU A 64 -3.08 -12.80 -7.29
N LEU A 65 -4.02 -12.51 -6.39
CA LEU A 65 -5.37 -12.09 -6.75
C LEU A 65 -5.46 -10.58 -7.04
N LEU A 66 -4.43 -9.81 -6.69
CA LEU A 66 -4.41 -8.36 -6.77
C LEU A 66 -3.69 -7.83 -8.02
N VAL A 67 -3.31 -8.72 -8.95
CA VAL A 67 -2.72 -8.34 -10.23
C VAL A 67 -3.80 -8.11 -11.28
N ARG A 68 -3.70 -6.97 -11.97
CA ARG A 68 -4.49 -6.70 -13.17
C ARG A 68 -3.92 -7.54 -14.32
N ARG A 69 -4.78 -8.30 -14.99
CA ARG A 69 -4.42 -9.03 -16.23
C ARG A 69 -4.18 -8.07 -17.38
#